data_AF-A0A9P6KXD5-F1
#
_entry.id   AF-A0A9P6KXD5-F1
#
_cell.length_a   1.000
_cell.length_b   1.000
_cell.length_c   1.000
_cell.angle_alpha   90.00
_cell.angle_beta   90.00
_cell.angle_gamma   90.00
#
_symmetry.space_group_name_H-M   'P 1'
#
loop_
_entity.id
_entity.type
_entity.pdbx_description
1 polymer ?
#
loop_
_entity_poly.entity_id
_entity_poly.type
_entity_poly.pdbx_seq_one_letter_code
_entity_poly.pdbx_strand_id
1 'polypeptide(L)'
;MQDKRKEILEFINNIKIAETKYIEQDADRSDFTNVIKYIRCEYEKNLLKCNFGEAKYYKLFLLLFLERIKQNMIFENKLVKIVEDEVTIFCENIYNISTETMRLTETKSSPQKPEKEDMSMISTYKSQKQKSKRSNYPQKISKMLKKWLEDNVNHPYPSEAEKAQFCEKTGLDVAQINNWFINARRRILPFIKGKYTDCE
;
A
#
# COMPACT_ATOMS: atom_id res chain seq x y z
N MET A 1 48.09 8.23 -20.63
CA MET A 1 47.00 7.26 -20.90
C MET A 1 46.41 6.68 -19.60
N GLN A 2 47.22 6.17 -18.66
CA GLN A 2 46.73 5.69 -17.36
C GLN A 2 46.13 6.78 -16.45
N ASP A 3 46.68 8.00 -16.49
CA ASP A 3 46.23 9.11 -15.64
C ASP A 3 44.80 9.57 -15.95
N LYS A 4 44.49 9.79 -17.24
CA LYS A 4 43.14 10.20 -17.67
C LYS A 4 42.06 9.15 -17.40
N ARG A 5 42.42 7.86 -17.50
CA ARG A 5 41.48 6.78 -17.15
C ARG A 5 41.15 6.81 -15.66
N LYS A 6 42.12 7.16 -14.81
CA LYS A 6 41.93 7.31 -13.37
C LYS A 6 41.03 8.50 -13.04
N GLU A 7 41.27 9.66 -13.66
CA GLU A 7 40.41 10.85 -13.54
C GLU A 7 38.95 10.55 -13.94
N ILE A 8 38.75 9.83 -15.05
CA ILE A 8 37.42 9.43 -15.52
C ILE A 8 36.73 8.49 -14.53
N LEU A 9 37.46 7.52 -13.98
CA LEU A 9 36.90 6.57 -13.00
C LEU A 9 36.55 7.25 -11.68
N GLU A 10 37.39 8.17 -11.23
CA GLU A 10 37.13 8.99 -10.05
C GLU A 10 35.90 9.87 -10.25
N PHE A 11 35.78 10.46 -11.44
CA PHE A 11 34.61 11.22 -11.83
C PHE A 11 33.33 10.38 -11.78
N ILE A 12 33.35 9.17 -12.39
CA ILE A 12 32.22 8.23 -12.36
C ILE A 12 31.88 7.81 -10.92
N ASN A 13 32.88 7.58 -10.08
CA ASN A 13 32.69 7.19 -8.70
C ASN A 13 31.99 8.31 -7.91
N ASN A 14 32.36 9.57 -8.15
CA ASN A 14 31.69 10.72 -7.54
C ASN A 14 30.22 10.82 -7.94
N ILE A 15 29.87 10.51 -9.19
CA ILE A 15 28.44 10.50 -9.60
C ILE A 15 27.68 9.36 -8.93
N LYS A 16 28.27 8.16 -8.83
CA LYS A 16 27.66 7.04 -8.13
C LYS A 16 27.40 7.36 -6.65
N ILE A 17 28.38 7.96 -5.97
CA ILE A 17 28.23 8.36 -4.57
C ILE A 17 27.09 9.38 -4.42
N ALA A 18 27.00 10.35 -5.34
CA ALA A 18 25.92 11.34 -5.31
C ALA A 18 24.53 10.71 -5.58
N GLU A 19 24.44 9.75 -6.49
CA GLU A 19 23.22 8.98 -6.75
C GLU A 19 22.78 8.20 -5.50
N THR A 20 23.71 7.50 -4.84
CA THR A 20 23.45 6.78 -3.60
C THR A 20 22.95 7.72 -2.50
N LYS A 21 23.62 8.86 -2.29
CA LYS A 21 23.22 9.84 -1.27
C LYS A 21 21.82 10.42 -1.50
N TYR A 22 21.46 10.69 -2.75
CA TYR A 22 20.13 11.16 -3.10
C TYR A 22 19.05 10.09 -2.82
N ILE A 23 19.31 8.83 -3.18
CA ILE A 23 18.39 7.72 -2.95
C ILE A 23 18.23 7.39 -1.46
N GLU A 24 19.31 7.47 -0.68
CA GLU A 24 19.33 7.19 0.77
C GLU A 24 18.76 8.34 1.62
N GLN A 25 18.15 9.36 1.00
CA GLN A 25 17.51 10.52 1.63
C GLN A 25 18.45 11.44 2.45
N ASP A 26 19.76 11.37 2.23
CA ASP A 26 20.75 12.22 2.92
C ASP A 26 21.05 13.53 2.15
N ALA A 27 20.47 13.70 0.95
CA ALA A 27 20.66 14.88 0.09
C ALA A 27 19.35 15.33 -0.59
N ASP A 28 19.12 16.65 -0.69
CA ASP A 28 17.96 17.23 -1.36
C ASP A 28 18.09 17.14 -2.91
N ARG A 29 16.97 17.23 -3.62
CA ARG A 29 16.90 17.34 -5.08
C ARG A 29 17.75 18.51 -5.61
N SER A 30 17.87 19.63 -4.87
CA SER A 30 18.74 20.73 -5.28
C SER A 30 20.23 20.36 -5.18
N ASP A 31 20.64 19.62 -4.16
CA ASP A 31 22.02 19.14 -3.99
C ASP A 31 22.41 18.22 -5.15
N PHE A 32 21.55 17.25 -5.47
CA PHE A 32 21.80 16.34 -6.59
C PHE A 32 21.83 17.07 -7.94
N THR A 33 20.95 18.06 -8.13
CA THR A 33 20.95 18.92 -9.34
C THR A 33 22.25 19.72 -9.47
N ASN A 34 22.78 20.24 -8.36
CA ASN A 34 24.04 20.96 -8.33
C ASN A 34 25.22 20.04 -8.66
N VAL A 35 25.20 18.80 -8.18
CA VAL A 35 26.21 17.79 -8.54
C VAL A 35 26.17 17.49 -10.05
N ILE A 36 24.99 17.30 -10.65
CA ILE A 36 24.86 17.09 -12.11
C ILE A 36 25.39 18.29 -12.91
N LYS A 37 25.11 19.52 -12.47
CA LYS A 37 25.63 20.74 -13.11
C LYS A 37 27.14 20.86 -12.98
N TYR A 38 27.70 20.55 -11.82
CA TYR A 38 29.15 20.51 -11.60
C TYR A 38 29.83 19.49 -12.52
N ILE A 39 29.25 18.28 -12.63
CA ILE A 39 29.70 17.23 -13.53
C ILE A 39 29.72 17.72 -14.98
N ARG A 40 28.66 18.40 -15.44
CA ARG A 40 28.64 18.99 -16.78
C ARG A 40 29.79 19.98 -17.00
N CYS A 41 30.05 20.85 -16.03
CA CYS A 41 31.14 21.83 -16.10
C CYS A 41 32.51 21.16 -16.18
N GLU A 42 32.77 20.15 -15.36
CA GLU A 42 34.03 19.38 -15.39
C GLU A 42 34.19 18.57 -16.67
N TYR A 43 33.10 18.01 -17.21
CA TYR A 43 33.08 17.35 -18.50
C TYR A 43 33.47 18.31 -19.64
N GLU A 44 32.86 19.50 -19.70
CA GLU A 44 33.13 20.51 -20.74
C GLU A 44 34.60 20.99 -20.72
N LYS A 45 35.18 21.17 -19.53
CA LYS A 45 36.61 21.53 -19.36
C LYS A 45 37.56 20.44 -19.85
N ASN A 46 37.21 19.17 -19.63
CA ASN A 46 38.06 18.03 -20.00
C ASN A 46 37.90 17.60 -21.46
N LEU A 47 36.80 18.00 -22.12
CA LEU A 47 36.55 17.69 -23.54
C LEU A 47 37.65 18.24 -24.46
N LEU A 48 38.18 19.42 -24.14
CA LEU A 48 39.23 20.09 -24.89
C LEU A 48 40.60 19.43 -24.73
N LYS A 49 40.76 18.51 -23.77
CA LYS A 49 42.04 17.89 -23.42
C LYS A 49 42.18 16.47 -23.93
N CYS A 50 41.12 15.81 -24.41
CA CYS A 50 41.12 14.38 -24.76
C CYS A 50 41.32 14.13 -26.26
N ASN A 51 42.00 13.03 -26.60
CA ASN A 51 42.10 12.58 -27.99
C ASN A 51 40.73 12.06 -28.47
N PHE A 52 40.46 12.18 -29.78
CA PHE A 52 39.14 11.93 -30.36
C PHE A 52 38.50 10.58 -29.97
N GLY A 53 39.29 9.50 -29.91
CA GLY A 53 38.81 8.18 -29.51
C GLY A 53 38.41 8.10 -28.04
N GLU A 54 39.22 8.65 -27.13
CA GLU A 54 38.94 8.67 -25.68
C GLU A 54 37.72 9.54 -25.36
N ALA A 55 37.58 10.68 -26.04
CA ALA A 55 36.43 11.56 -25.92
C ALA A 55 35.10 10.88 -26.30
N LYS A 56 35.12 9.99 -27.31
CA LYS A 56 33.93 9.26 -27.79
C LYS A 56 33.40 8.28 -26.75
N TYR A 57 34.27 7.43 -26.17
CA TYR A 57 33.85 6.46 -25.14
C TYR A 57 33.39 7.16 -23.87
N TYR A 58 34.07 8.23 -23.48
CA TYR A 58 33.71 9.04 -22.31
C TYR A 58 32.32 9.68 -22.45
N LYS A 59 32.06 10.29 -23.62
CA LYS A 59 30.75 10.88 -23.94
C LYS A 59 29.63 9.85 -23.97
N LEU A 60 29.88 8.68 -24.57
CA LEU A 60 28.89 7.60 -24.62
C LEU A 60 28.56 7.06 -23.23
N PHE A 61 29.58 6.86 -22.39
CA PHE A 61 29.38 6.36 -21.03
C PHE A 61 28.58 7.34 -20.17
N LEU A 62 28.93 8.63 -20.19
CA LEU A 62 28.19 9.65 -19.46
C LEU A 62 26.74 9.77 -19.92
N LEU A 63 26.49 9.65 -21.23
CA LEU A 63 25.14 9.65 -21.76
C LEU A 63 24.31 8.47 -21.22
N LEU A 64 24.86 7.26 -21.28
CA LEU A 64 24.19 6.06 -20.75
C LEU A 64 23.95 6.16 -19.24
N PHE A 65 24.89 6.74 -18.52
CA PHE A 65 24.80 6.91 -17.07
C PHE A 65 23.74 7.94 -16.67
N LEU A 66 23.70 9.10 -17.33
CA LEU A 66 22.66 10.12 -17.11
C LEU A 66 21.28 9.59 -17.50
N GLU A 67 21.20 8.81 -18.58
CA GLU A 67 19.96 8.16 -18.99
C GLU A 67 19.48 7.18 -17.92
N ARG A 68 20.38 6.38 -17.33
CA ARG A 68 20.05 5.49 -16.20
C ARG A 68 19.50 6.26 -15.00
N ILE A 69 20.19 7.33 -14.58
CA ILE A 69 19.73 8.17 -13.45
C ILE A 69 18.33 8.71 -13.74
N LYS A 70 18.08 9.21 -14.96
CA LYS A 70 16.77 9.71 -15.36
C LYS A 70 15.69 8.64 -15.20
N GLN A 71 15.95 7.40 -15.64
CA GLN A 71 15.00 6.30 -15.50
C GLN A 71 14.73 5.94 -14.04
N ASN A 72 15.77 5.92 -13.20
CA ASN A 72 15.64 5.69 -11.75
C ASN A 72 14.75 6.75 -11.09
N MET A 73 14.96 8.03 -11.40
CA MET A 73 14.13 9.12 -10.88
C MET A 73 12.68 9.04 -11.36
N ILE A 74 12.45 8.68 -12.62
CA ILE A 74 11.09 8.48 -13.14
C ILE A 74 10.39 7.33 -12.41
N PHE A 75 11.10 6.24 -12.17
CA PHE A 75 10.58 5.09 -11.44
C PHE A 75 10.23 5.45 -9.99
N GLU A 76 11.11 6.17 -9.29
CA GLU A 76 10.85 6.66 -7.93
C GLU A 76 9.60 7.55 -7.89
N ASN A 77 9.48 8.54 -8.78
CA ASN A 77 8.28 9.39 -8.84
C ASN A 77 7.00 8.58 -9.09
N LYS A 78 7.06 7.54 -9.93
CA LYS A 78 5.92 6.64 -10.17
C LYS A 78 5.55 5.84 -8.92
N LEU A 79 6.55 5.32 -8.21
CA LEU A 79 6.32 4.60 -6.95
C LEU A 79 5.70 5.51 -5.89
N VAL A 80 6.24 6.71 -5.71
CA VAL A 80 5.69 7.72 -4.78
C VAL A 80 4.23 7.97 -5.11
N LYS A 81 3.91 8.24 -6.39
CA LYS A 81 2.53 8.47 -6.82
C LYS A 81 1.61 7.27 -6.52
N ILE A 82 2.05 6.04 -6.81
CA ILE A 82 1.25 4.84 -6.49
C ILE A 82 0.96 4.77 -4.99
N VAL A 83 1.95 5.05 -4.15
CA VAL A 83 1.76 5.07 -2.70
C VAL A 83 0.82 6.19 -2.27
N GLU A 84 0.94 7.39 -2.84
CA GLU A 84 0.04 8.52 -2.57
C GLU A 84 -1.41 8.22 -2.97
N ASP A 85 -1.62 7.60 -4.13
CA ASP A 85 -2.93 7.18 -4.62
C ASP A 85 -3.54 6.15 -3.64
N GLU A 86 -2.77 5.16 -3.20
CA GLU A 86 -3.21 4.17 -2.19
C GLU A 86 -3.52 4.82 -0.83
N VAL A 87 -2.68 5.74 -0.36
CA VAL A 87 -2.94 6.52 0.88
C VAL A 87 -4.25 7.29 0.77
N THR A 88 -4.51 7.92 -0.38
CA THR A 88 -5.74 8.65 -0.64
C THR A 88 -6.95 7.72 -0.57
N ILE A 89 -6.88 6.56 -1.23
CA ILE A 89 -7.92 5.53 -1.17
C ILE A 89 -8.16 5.06 0.28
N PHE A 90 -7.11 4.83 1.06
CA PHE A 90 -7.25 4.46 2.47
C PHE A 90 -7.91 5.55 3.30
N CYS A 91 -7.54 6.81 3.09
CA CYS A 91 -8.14 7.96 3.78
C CYS A 91 -9.62 8.11 3.44
N GLU A 92 -10.00 8.01 2.16
CA GLU A 92 -11.40 8.06 1.73
C GLU A 92 -12.22 6.93 2.36
N ASN A 93 -11.67 5.72 2.39
CA ASN A 93 -12.32 4.59 3.05
C ASN A 93 -12.50 4.81 4.56
N ILE A 94 -11.49 5.34 5.25
CA ILE A 94 -11.57 5.69 6.67
C ILE A 94 -12.63 6.77 6.90
N TYR A 95 -12.67 7.80 6.05
CA TYR A 95 -13.67 8.87 6.12
C TYR A 95 -15.09 8.33 5.91
N ASN A 96 -15.31 7.50 4.90
CA ASN A 96 -16.60 6.88 4.60
C ASN A 96 -17.08 5.98 5.75
N ILE A 97 -16.18 5.20 6.36
CA ILE A 97 -16.51 4.42 7.56
C ILE A 97 -16.92 5.35 8.70
N SER A 98 -16.21 6.47 8.89
CA SER A 98 -16.48 7.42 9.97
C SER A 98 -17.82 8.14 9.77
N THR A 99 -18.15 8.56 8.54
CA THR A 99 -19.41 9.25 8.22
C THR A 99 -20.62 8.32 8.24
N GLU A 100 -20.47 7.07 7.76
CA GLU A 100 -21.50 6.05 7.89
C GLU A 100 -21.79 5.72 9.36
N THR A 101 -20.74 5.71 10.20
CA THR A 101 -20.89 5.56 11.65
C THR A 101 -21.68 6.72 12.27
N MET A 102 -21.50 7.95 11.79
CA MET A 102 -22.26 9.12 12.27
C MET A 102 -23.73 9.12 11.82
N ARG A 103 -24.03 8.74 10.57
CA ARG A 103 -25.42 8.62 10.07
C ARG A 103 -26.23 7.57 10.84
N LEU A 104 -25.60 6.48 11.23
CA LEU A 104 -26.20 5.45 12.09
C LEU A 104 -26.44 5.93 13.54
N THR A 105 -25.75 6.99 13.98
CA THR A 105 -25.99 7.62 15.30
C THR A 105 -27.03 8.73 15.27
N GLU A 106 -27.22 9.43 14.14
CA GLU A 106 -28.19 10.54 14.01
C GLU A 106 -29.64 10.07 13.79
N THR A 107 -29.84 8.87 13.25
CA THR A 107 -31.18 8.29 13.02
C THR A 107 -31.90 7.82 14.30
N LYS A 108 -31.31 8.03 15.49
CA LYS A 108 -31.94 7.70 16.79
C LYS A 108 -32.45 8.89 17.60
N SER A 109 -32.44 10.10 17.05
CA SER A 109 -33.05 11.26 17.70
C SER A 109 -34.10 11.92 16.82
N SER A 110 -35.34 11.45 16.89
CA SER A 110 -36.52 12.27 16.58
C SER A 110 -37.51 12.18 17.75
N PRO A 111 -37.90 13.30 18.38
CA PRO A 111 -38.84 13.29 19.50
C PRO A 111 -40.28 13.30 18.97
N GLN A 112 -40.96 12.16 19.02
CA GLN A 112 -42.42 12.12 18.92
C GLN A 112 -43.03 12.00 20.32
N LYS A 113 -43.86 13.01 20.66
CA LYS A 113 -44.81 13.00 21.78
C LYS A 113 -45.64 11.71 21.77
N PRO A 114 -46.05 11.24 22.95
CA PRO A 114 -47.46 10.90 23.08
C PRO A 114 -48.11 11.34 24.39
N GLU A 115 -49.43 11.39 24.31
CA GLU A 115 -50.43 11.78 25.28
C GLU A 115 -50.54 10.81 26.47
N LYS A 116 -51.34 11.23 27.45
CA LYS A 116 -51.45 10.71 28.82
C LYS A 116 -52.30 9.44 28.96
N GLU A 117 -52.18 8.85 30.16
CA GLU A 117 -53.11 7.93 30.86
C GLU A 117 -53.11 6.45 30.41
N ASP A 118 -53.27 5.41 31.23
CA ASP A 118 -53.12 5.12 32.68
C ASP A 118 -53.21 3.56 32.81
N MET A 119 -52.74 3.02 33.94
CA MET A 119 -53.12 1.72 34.56
C MET A 119 -52.61 0.35 34.03
N SER A 120 -51.69 -0.20 34.84
CA SER A 120 -51.66 -1.53 35.50
C SER A 120 -51.95 -2.84 34.74
N MET A 121 -51.00 -3.80 34.74
CA MET A 121 -50.90 -4.92 35.69
C MET A 121 -50.04 -6.10 35.17
N ILE A 122 -49.10 -6.51 36.03
CA ILE A 122 -48.66 -7.88 36.39
C ILE A 122 -47.79 -8.75 35.45
N SER A 123 -46.62 -9.10 36.04
CA SER A 123 -45.73 -10.28 35.92
C SER A 123 -45.30 -10.77 34.54
N THR A 124 -44.00 -10.90 34.25
CA THR A 124 -43.15 -11.95 34.83
C THR A 124 -41.68 -11.64 34.58
N TYR A 125 -40.84 -12.10 35.50
CA TYR A 125 -39.40 -11.92 35.62
C TYR A 125 -38.55 -12.24 34.37
N LYS A 126 -37.49 -11.42 34.22
CA LYS A 126 -36.13 -11.72 33.73
C LYS A 126 -35.97 -12.12 32.24
N SER A 127 -35.32 -11.25 31.46
CA SER A 127 -33.86 -11.35 31.25
C SER A 127 -33.29 -10.30 30.29
N GLN A 128 -32.34 -9.55 30.84
CA GLN A 128 -31.03 -9.19 30.24
C GLN A 128 -31.00 -8.25 29.02
N LYS A 129 -30.79 -6.97 29.37
CA LYS A 129 -29.73 -6.13 28.77
C LYS A 129 -28.51 -6.99 28.40
N GLN A 130 -28.18 -7.10 27.12
CA GLN A 130 -26.79 -7.27 26.70
C GLN A 130 -26.45 -6.24 25.64
N LYS A 131 -25.66 -5.25 26.09
CA LYS A 131 -24.80 -4.42 25.23
C LYS A 131 -23.93 -5.38 24.42
N SER A 132 -24.21 -5.56 23.12
CA SER A 132 -23.39 -6.45 22.29
C SER A 132 -22.07 -5.74 21.95
N LYS A 133 -21.02 -6.15 22.67
CA LYS A 133 -19.61 -6.06 22.27
C LYS A 133 -19.45 -6.42 20.79
N ARG A 134 -18.39 -5.93 20.10
CA ARG A 134 -17.97 -6.37 18.76
C ARG A 134 -18.05 -7.91 18.70
N SER A 135 -19.15 -8.44 18.17
CA SER A 135 -19.41 -9.86 18.18
C SER A 135 -18.77 -10.43 16.93
N ASN A 136 -17.84 -11.36 17.09
CA ASN A 136 -17.29 -12.10 15.95
C ASN A 136 -18.43 -12.70 15.13
N TYR A 137 -18.25 -12.81 13.80
CA TYR A 137 -19.25 -13.46 12.93
C TYR A 137 -19.63 -14.83 13.50
N PRO A 138 -20.93 -15.21 13.46
CA PRO A 138 -21.38 -16.54 13.87
C PRO A 138 -20.44 -17.64 13.39
N GLN A 139 -20.14 -18.62 14.25
CA GLN A 139 -19.15 -19.66 13.94
C GLN A 139 -19.47 -20.39 12.64
N LYS A 140 -20.76 -20.56 12.29
CA LYS A 140 -21.19 -21.16 11.03
C LYS A 140 -20.70 -20.38 9.81
N ILE A 141 -20.82 -19.04 9.85
CA ILE A 141 -20.35 -18.14 8.79
C ILE A 141 -18.82 -18.17 8.70
N SER A 142 -18.15 -18.02 9.85
CA SER A 142 -16.68 -18.05 9.89
C SER A 142 -16.11 -19.38 9.39
N LYS A 143 -16.74 -20.52 9.71
CA LYS A 143 -16.34 -21.85 9.21
C LYS A 143 -16.50 -21.97 7.71
N MET A 144 -17.60 -21.47 7.15
CA MET A 144 -17.85 -21.54 5.71
C MET A 144 -16.82 -20.73 4.91
N LEU A 145 -16.57 -19.48 5.29
CA LEU A 145 -15.60 -18.62 4.62
C LEU A 145 -14.16 -19.13 4.79
N LYS A 146 -13.85 -19.67 5.97
CA LYS A 146 -12.55 -20.29 6.24
C LYS A 146 -12.32 -21.56 5.40
N LYS A 147 -13.34 -22.40 5.25
CA LYS A 147 -13.25 -23.59 4.39
C LYS A 147 -12.89 -23.20 2.95
N TRP A 148 -13.59 -22.22 2.38
CA TRP A 148 -13.26 -21.76 1.03
C TRP A 148 -11.82 -21.23 0.94
N LEU A 149 -11.33 -20.52 1.97
CA LEU A 149 -9.95 -20.04 2.01
C LEU A 149 -8.92 -21.17 2.08
N GLU A 150 -9.23 -22.26 2.80
CA GLU A 150 -8.41 -23.48 2.89
C GLU A 150 -8.36 -24.22 1.55
N ASP A 151 -9.48 -24.25 0.81
CA ASP A 151 -9.55 -24.86 -0.52
C ASP A 151 -8.82 -24.01 -1.59
N ASN A 152 -8.68 -22.69 -1.38
CA ASN A 152 -8.12 -21.72 -2.32
C ASN A 152 -6.81 -21.06 -1.84
N VAL A 153 -5.94 -21.81 -1.16
CA VAL A 153 -4.68 -21.28 -0.58
C VAL A 153 -3.72 -20.70 -1.63
N ASN A 154 -3.73 -21.24 -2.84
CA ASN A 154 -2.89 -20.78 -3.96
C ASN A 154 -3.40 -19.46 -4.55
N HIS A 155 -4.71 -19.28 -4.63
CA HIS A 155 -5.35 -18.07 -5.15
C HIS A 155 -6.51 -17.61 -4.24
N PRO A 156 -6.21 -16.97 -3.09
CA PRO A 156 -7.20 -16.65 -2.06
C PRO A 156 -8.00 -15.37 -2.37
N TYR A 157 -8.47 -15.23 -3.61
CA TYR A 157 -9.24 -14.09 -4.11
C TYR A 157 -10.54 -14.59 -4.72
N PRO A 158 -11.67 -14.51 -3.98
CA PRO A 158 -12.95 -14.93 -4.52
C PRO A 158 -13.37 -14.00 -5.65
N SER A 159 -13.88 -14.59 -6.73
CA SER A 159 -14.50 -13.89 -7.86
C SER A 159 -15.77 -13.16 -7.42
N GLU A 160 -16.24 -12.20 -8.22
CA GLU A 160 -17.50 -11.49 -7.95
C GLU A 160 -18.70 -12.44 -7.83
N ALA A 161 -18.73 -13.51 -8.62
CA ALA A 161 -19.76 -14.55 -8.52
C ALA A 161 -19.72 -15.30 -7.19
N GLU A 162 -18.53 -15.63 -6.68
CA GLU A 162 -18.37 -16.29 -5.38
C GLU A 162 -18.73 -15.37 -4.23
N LYS A 163 -18.36 -14.08 -4.32
CA LYS A 163 -18.78 -13.06 -3.33
C LYS A 163 -20.29 -12.97 -3.23
N ALA A 164 -21.00 -12.93 -4.36
CA ALA A 164 -22.46 -12.91 -4.39
C ALA A 164 -23.06 -14.15 -3.71
N GLN A 165 -22.50 -15.34 -3.95
CA GLN A 165 -22.94 -16.56 -3.28
C GLN A 165 -22.70 -16.54 -1.75
N PHE A 166 -21.60 -15.92 -1.29
CA PHE A 166 -21.35 -15.74 0.13
C PHE A 166 -22.37 -14.80 0.76
N CYS A 167 -22.70 -13.70 0.09
CA CYS A 167 -23.71 -12.77 0.56
C CYS A 167 -25.08 -13.45 0.72
N GLU A 168 -25.50 -14.21 -0.29
CA GLU A 168 -26.75 -14.97 -0.26
C GLU A 168 -26.81 -15.97 0.91
N LYS A 169 -25.72 -16.73 1.13
CA LYS A 169 -25.67 -17.79 2.14
C LYS A 169 -25.47 -17.28 3.57
N THR A 170 -24.83 -16.13 3.74
CA THR A 170 -24.44 -15.60 5.06
C THR A 170 -25.30 -14.42 5.51
N GLY A 171 -26.04 -13.81 4.59
CA GLY A 171 -26.76 -12.55 4.81
C GLY A 171 -25.83 -11.35 5.02
N LEU A 172 -24.53 -11.51 4.74
CA LEU A 172 -23.55 -10.43 4.85
C LEU A 172 -23.49 -9.61 3.58
N ASP A 173 -23.22 -8.32 3.74
CA ASP A 173 -22.97 -7.43 2.60
C ASP A 173 -21.64 -7.76 1.92
N VAL A 174 -21.52 -7.44 0.63
CA VAL A 174 -20.31 -7.66 -0.18
C VAL A 174 -19.10 -6.99 0.47
N ALA A 175 -19.28 -5.82 1.06
CA ALA A 175 -18.22 -5.13 1.79
C ALA A 175 -17.75 -5.93 3.02
N GLN A 176 -18.66 -6.58 3.75
CA GLN A 176 -18.33 -7.42 4.91
C GLN A 176 -17.57 -8.68 4.48
N ILE A 177 -17.96 -9.29 3.36
CA ILE A 177 -17.25 -10.43 2.76
C ILE A 177 -15.84 -10.02 2.32
N ASN A 178 -15.69 -8.89 1.63
CA ASN A 178 -14.39 -8.36 1.21
C ASN A 178 -13.48 -8.11 2.43
N ASN A 179 -14.01 -7.45 3.46
CA ASN A 179 -13.27 -7.16 4.69
C ASN A 179 -12.86 -8.44 5.42
N TRP A 180 -13.71 -9.46 5.43
CA TRP A 180 -13.39 -10.76 6.01
C TRP A 180 -12.22 -11.40 5.27
N PHE A 181 -12.25 -11.48 3.93
CA PHE A 181 -11.19 -12.11 3.15
C PHE A 181 -9.85 -11.36 3.21
N ILE A 182 -9.87 -10.03 3.25
CA ILE A 182 -8.65 -9.22 3.47
C ILE A 182 -8.02 -9.57 4.81
N ASN A 183 -8.81 -9.59 5.89
CA ASN A 183 -8.32 -9.89 7.22
C ASN A 183 -7.87 -11.35 7.35
N ALA A 184 -8.62 -12.28 6.76
CA ALA A 184 -8.31 -13.71 6.79
C ALA A 184 -7.02 -14.04 6.02
N ARG A 185 -6.75 -13.39 4.88
CA ARG A 185 -5.46 -13.51 4.19
C ARG A 185 -4.28 -13.01 5.03
N ARG A 186 -4.47 -11.97 5.83
CA ARG A 186 -3.40 -11.44 6.70
C ARG A 186 -3.18 -12.30 7.94
N ARG A 187 -4.25 -12.85 8.53
CA ARG A 187 -4.20 -13.49 9.86
C ARG A 187 -4.34 -15.00 9.87
N ILE A 188 -4.86 -15.61 8.81
CA ILE A 188 -5.17 -17.05 8.79
C ILE A 188 -4.32 -17.74 7.73
N LEU A 189 -4.22 -17.16 6.53
CA LEU A 189 -3.47 -17.74 5.41
C LEU A 189 -1.99 -18.02 5.74
N PRO A 190 -1.22 -17.17 6.47
CA PRO A 190 0.17 -17.50 6.82
C PRO A 190 0.28 -18.76 7.67
N PHE A 191 -0.65 -18.95 8.62
CA PHE A 191 -0.70 -20.15 9.45
C PHE A 191 -1.15 -21.39 8.67
N ILE A 192 -2.03 -21.22 7.68
CA ILE A 192 -2.44 -22.31 6.80
C ILE A 192 -1.26 -22.73 5.91
N LYS A 193 -0.59 -21.78 5.26
CA LYS A 193 0.59 -22.06 4.41
C LYS A 193 1.72 -22.71 5.20
N GLY A 194 2.02 -22.23 6.41
CA GLY A 194 3.03 -22.83 7.28
C GLY A 194 2.73 -24.29 7.66
N LYS A 195 1.46 -24.69 7.77
CA LYS A 195 1.09 -26.09 8.02
C LYS A 195 1.24 -27.01 6.80
N TYR A 196 1.27 -26.46 5.60
CA TYR A 196 1.45 -27.23 4.37
C TYR A 196 2.91 -27.29 3.90
N THR A 197 3.80 -26.46 4.46
CA THR A 197 5.25 -26.48 4.16
C THR A 197 6.04 -27.48 5.00
N ASP A 198 5.46 -28.02 6.07
CA ASP A 198 6.11 -29.03 6.95
C ASP A 198 5.77 -30.48 6.55
N CYS A 199 5.14 -30.68 5.39
CA CYS A 199 4.81 -31.98 4.82
C CYS A 199 5.45 -32.15 3.43
N GLU A 200 6.77 -32.14 3.37
CA GLU A 200 7.58 -32.75 2.30
C GLU A 200 8.78 -33.49 2.90
#